data_AF-A0A8J6FA16-F1
#
_entry.id   AF-A0A8J6FA16-F1
#
_cell.length_a   1.000
_cell.length_b   1.000
_cell.length_c   1.000
_cell.angle_alpha   90.00
_cell.angle_beta   90.00
_cell.angle_gamma   90.00
#
_symmetry.space_group_name_H-M   'P 1'
#
loop_
_entity.id
_entity.type
_entity.pdbx_description
1 polymer ?
#
loop_
_entity_poly.entity_id
_entity_poly.type
_entity_poly.pdbx_seq_one_letter_code
_entity_poly.pdbx_strand_id
1 'polypeptide(L)'
;MTFFSSREAELQKLHEAIAAEKSKLLEEIRIREEQQEPSGQLSEAAHSRNRALLHDLRKAEKSLKKRSQVAPSSTIMELESQYWKSVEQELPKWEQFLLGKSQSPLGMNRNQQKPKGSQTLQTPKRENHLPPSGYSSSTFPR
;
A
#
# COMPACT_ATOMS: atom_id res chain seq x y z
N MET A 1 11.94 -47.37 -44.89
CA MET A 1 12.04 -45.89 -45.07
C MET A 1 10.67 -45.21 -45.23
N THR A 2 9.56 -45.93 -45.40
CA THR A 2 8.22 -45.36 -45.63
C THR A 2 7.62 -44.70 -44.38
N PHE A 3 7.81 -45.28 -43.19
CA PHE A 3 7.27 -44.75 -41.92
C PHE A 3 7.77 -43.33 -41.58
N PHE A 4 9.05 -43.05 -41.82
CA PHE A 4 9.61 -41.71 -41.60
C PHE A 4 9.01 -40.69 -42.57
N SER A 5 8.87 -41.05 -43.85
CA SER A 5 8.27 -40.17 -44.86
C SER A 5 6.80 -39.86 -44.57
N SER A 6 6.03 -40.86 -44.09
CA SER A 6 4.62 -40.64 -43.70
C SER A 6 4.49 -39.73 -42.48
N ARG A 7 5.39 -39.85 -41.50
CA ARG A 7 5.38 -39.01 -40.30
C ARG A 7 5.81 -37.57 -40.58
N GLU A 8 6.81 -37.37 -41.44
CA GLU A 8 7.20 -36.03 -41.91
C GLU A 8 6.05 -35.33 -42.65
N ALA A 9 5.33 -36.06 -43.50
CA ALA A 9 4.16 -35.52 -44.21
C ALA A 9 3.04 -35.09 -43.24
N GLU A 10 2.80 -35.84 -42.17
CA GLU A 10 1.83 -35.49 -41.15
C GLU A 10 2.25 -34.26 -40.33
N LEU A 11 3.53 -34.18 -39.94
CA LEU A 11 4.08 -33.01 -39.25
C LEU A 11 3.99 -31.74 -40.10
N GLN A 12 4.27 -31.86 -41.39
CA GLN A 12 4.16 -30.73 -42.30
C GLN A 12 2.73 -30.23 -42.41
N LYS A 13 1.74 -31.14 -42.47
CA LYS A 13 0.32 -30.78 -42.46
C LYS A 13 -0.10 -30.05 -41.18
N LEU A 14 0.39 -30.50 -40.03
CA LEU A 14 0.14 -29.81 -38.74
C LEU A 14 0.80 -28.42 -38.71
N HIS A 15 2.02 -28.31 -39.23
CA HIS A 15 2.73 -27.04 -39.30
C HIS A 15 2.02 -26.02 -40.19
N GLU A 16 1.54 -26.45 -41.36
CA GLU A 16 0.73 -25.62 -42.26
C GLU A 16 -0.58 -25.18 -41.59
N ALA A 17 -1.25 -26.07 -40.86
CA ALA A 17 -2.45 -25.72 -40.10
C ALA A 17 -2.17 -24.67 -39.01
N ILE A 18 -1.10 -24.83 -38.23
CA ILE A 18 -0.68 -23.86 -37.21
C ILE A 18 -0.30 -22.51 -37.85
N ALA A 19 0.39 -22.54 -38.99
CA ALA A 19 0.77 -21.33 -39.71
C ALA A 19 -0.47 -20.57 -40.24
N ALA A 20 -1.46 -21.29 -40.76
CA ALA A 20 -2.73 -20.72 -41.21
C ALA A 20 -3.57 -20.14 -40.06
N GLU A 21 -3.59 -20.80 -38.90
CA GLU A 21 -4.26 -20.28 -37.71
C GLU A 21 -3.57 -19.01 -37.19
N LYS A 22 -2.23 -19.02 -37.14
CA LYS A 22 -1.43 -17.85 -36.75
C LYS A 22 -1.66 -16.67 -37.68
N SER A 23 -1.68 -16.89 -39.00
CA SER A 23 -1.89 -15.79 -39.95
C SER A 23 -3.29 -15.18 -39.79
N LYS A 24 -4.32 -16.01 -39.59
CA LYS A 24 -5.69 -15.54 -39.31
C LYS A 24 -5.76 -14.71 -38.03
N LEU A 25 -5.18 -15.20 -36.93
CA LEU A 25 -5.15 -14.48 -35.64
C LEU A 25 -4.43 -13.14 -35.75
N LEU A 26 -3.30 -13.11 -36.45
CA LEU A 26 -2.54 -11.87 -36.67
C LEU A 26 -3.35 -10.86 -37.48
N GLU A 27 -4.09 -11.31 -38.49
CA GLU A 27 -4.96 -10.42 -39.27
C GLU A 27 -6.13 -9.90 -38.43
N GLU A 28 -6.72 -10.74 -37.57
CA GLU A 28 -7.74 -10.29 -36.61
C GLU A 28 -7.22 -9.25 -35.63
N ILE A 29 -5.98 -9.41 -35.13
CA ILE A 29 -5.33 -8.42 -34.27
C ILE A 29 -5.10 -7.13 -35.03
N ARG A 30 -4.55 -7.21 -36.24
CA ARG A 30 -4.30 -6.04 -37.11
C ARG A 30 -5.57 -5.25 -37.36
N ILE A 31 -6.67 -5.91 -37.74
CA ILE A 31 -7.94 -5.25 -38.00
C ILE A 31 -8.49 -4.61 -36.72
N ARG A 32 -8.33 -5.24 -35.55
CA ARG A 32 -8.73 -4.62 -34.26
C ARG A 32 -7.89 -3.41 -33.90
N GLU A 33 -6.59 -3.45 -34.18
CA GLU A 33 -5.67 -2.32 -33.98
C GLU A 33 -5.99 -1.16 -34.93
N GLU A 34 -6.36 -1.45 -36.18
CA GLU A 34 -6.80 -0.46 -37.17
C GLU A 34 -8.21 0.11 -36.86
N GLN A 35 -9.09 -0.67 -36.23
CA GLN A 35 -10.43 -0.25 -35.79
C GLN A 35 -10.45 0.48 -34.43
N GLN A 36 -9.41 0.30 -33.61
CA GLN A 36 -9.19 1.15 -32.45
C GLN A 36 -8.62 2.50 -32.92
N GLU A 37 -9.32 3.60 -32.59
CA GLU A 37 -8.73 4.95 -32.65
C GLU A 37 -7.31 4.92 -32.06
N PRO A 38 -6.33 5.65 -32.64
CA PRO A 38 -4.94 5.55 -32.24
C PRO A 38 -4.82 5.91 -30.75
N SER A 39 -4.72 4.86 -29.94
CA SER A 39 -4.43 4.93 -28.49
C SER A 39 -3.10 5.64 -28.22
N GLY A 40 -2.32 5.94 -29.26
CA GLY A 40 -1.16 6.81 -29.26
C GLY A 40 -1.39 8.17 -28.59
N GLN A 41 -2.55 8.83 -28.77
CA GLN A 41 -2.80 10.14 -28.13
C GLN A 41 -3.00 10.01 -26.61
N LEU A 42 -3.74 8.98 -26.17
CA LEU A 42 -3.90 8.67 -24.74
C LEU A 42 -2.58 8.22 -24.13
N SER A 43 -1.79 7.44 -24.88
CA SER A 43 -0.45 7.02 -24.49
C SER A 43 0.50 8.21 -24.39
N GLU A 44 0.49 9.14 -25.35
CA GLU A 44 1.36 10.32 -25.36
C GLU A 44 0.97 11.32 -24.28
N ALA A 45 -0.33 11.54 -24.05
CA ALA A 45 -0.84 12.32 -22.92
C ALA A 45 -0.42 11.70 -21.58
N ALA A 46 -0.53 10.36 -21.44
CA ALA A 46 -0.05 9.66 -20.26
C ALA A 46 1.47 9.78 -20.09
N HIS A 47 2.25 9.66 -21.17
CA HIS A 47 3.70 9.83 -21.15
C HIS A 47 4.11 11.26 -20.77
N SER A 48 3.42 12.27 -21.31
CA SER A 48 3.65 13.67 -20.97
C SER A 48 3.37 13.94 -19.49
N ARG A 49 2.22 13.47 -18.99
CA ARG A 49 1.86 13.56 -17.57
C ARG A 49 2.86 12.84 -16.68
N ASN A 50 3.27 11.62 -17.05
CA ASN A 50 4.23 10.83 -16.28
C ASN A 50 5.60 11.52 -16.23
N ARG A 51 6.05 12.14 -17.33
CA ARG A 51 7.29 12.95 -17.34
C ARG A 51 7.21 14.14 -16.38
N ALA A 52 6.09 14.87 -16.37
CA ALA A 52 5.88 15.98 -15.45
C ALA A 52 5.89 15.52 -13.99
N LEU A 53 5.13 14.47 -13.66
CA LEU A 53 5.08 13.89 -12.31
C LEU A 53 6.47 13.42 -11.85
N LEU A 54 7.23 12.78 -12.73
CA LEU A 54 8.56 12.29 -12.40
C LEU A 54 9.57 13.43 -12.15
N HIS A 55 9.44 14.54 -12.88
CA HIS A 55 10.20 15.75 -12.62
C HIS A 55 9.85 16.34 -11.24
N ASP A 56 8.56 16.45 -10.92
CA ASP A 56 8.11 17.00 -9.65
C ASP A 56 8.51 16.12 -8.47
N LEU A 57 8.42 14.80 -8.61
CA LEU A 57 8.91 13.85 -7.61
C LEU A 57 10.41 14.01 -7.36
N ARG A 58 11.23 14.15 -8.41
CA ARG A 58 12.68 14.39 -8.26
C ARG A 58 12.95 15.73 -7.57
N LYS A 59 12.15 16.76 -7.84
CA LYS A 59 12.26 18.07 -7.18
C LYS A 59 11.92 17.97 -5.69
N ALA A 60 10.84 17.28 -5.36
CA ALA A 60 10.41 17.02 -3.98
C ALA A 60 11.43 16.14 -3.23
N GLU A 61 12.01 15.13 -3.88
CA GLU A 61 13.07 14.30 -3.30
C GLU A 61 14.30 15.15 -2.98
N LYS A 62 14.74 16.01 -3.90
CA LYS A 62 15.88 16.91 -3.68
C LYS A 62 15.62 17.90 -2.53
N SER A 63 14.41 18.46 -2.42
CA SER A 63 14.09 19.37 -1.32
C SER A 63 14.03 18.64 0.02
N LEU A 64 13.49 17.43 0.05
CA LEU A 64 13.45 16.60 1.25
C LEU A 64 14.85 16.18 1.70
N LYS A 65 15.70 15.70 0.78
CA LYS A 65 17.10 15.36 1.07
C LYS A 65 17.88 16.54 1.63
N LYS A 66 17.68 17.74 1.06
CA LYS A 66 18.27 18.97 1.61
C LYS A 66 17.79 19.22 3.03
N ARG A 67 16.49 19.10 3.30
CA ARG A 67 15.92 19.31 4.63
C ARG A 67 16.38 18.27 5.65
N SER A 68 16.52 17.01 5.25
CA SER A 68 17.02 15.95 6.14
C SER A 68 18.52 16.06 6.42
N GLN A 69 19.29 16.68 5.52
CA GLN A 69 20.71 16.99 5.76
C GLN A 69 20.90 18.18 6.70
N VAL A 70 19.89 19.03 6.88
CA VAL A 70 19.93 20.05 7.92
C VAL A 70 19.69 19.35 9.25
N ALA A 71 20.66 19.44 10.16
CA ALA A 71 20.51 18.95 11.52
C ALA A 71 19.21 19.51 12.14
N PRO A 72 18.56 18.78 13.06
CA PRO A 72 17.41 19.30 13.78
C PRO A 72 17.73 20.68 14.36
N SER A 73 16.74 21.57 14.42
CA SER A 73 16.91 22.88 15.06
C SER A 73 17.53 22.70 16.45
N SER A 74 18.43 23.58 16.86
CA SER A 74 19.10 23.52 18.17
C SER A 74 18.09 23.38 19.32
N THR A 75 16.93 24.03 19.20
CA THR A 75 15.81 23.91 20.14
C THR A 75 15.28 22.48 20.27
N ILE A 76 15.17 21.75 19.15
CA ILE A 76 14.69 20.35 19.14
C ILE A 76 15.73 19.46 19.81
N MET A 77 17.01 19.64 19.49
CA MET A 77 18.10 18.88 20.12
C MET A 77 18.17 19.11 21.63
N GLU A 78 18.00 20.36 22.08
CA GLU A 78 17.99 20.69 23.51
C GLU A 78 16.79 20.05 24.22
N LEU A 79 15.61 20.11 23.60
CA LEU A 79 14.39 19.48 24.13
C LEU A 79 14.55 17.95 24.23
N GLU A 80 15.11 17.31 23.20
CA GLU A 80 15.40 15.87 23.21
C GLU A 80 16.37 15.49 24.33
N SER A 81 17.44 16.26 24.50
CA SER A 81 18.41 16.04 25.57
C SER A 81 17.78 16.17 26.96
N GLN A 82 16.97 17.22 27.18
CA GLN A 82 16.25 17.40 28.44
C GLN A 82 15.21 16.31 28.67
N TYR A 83 14.51 15.87 27.62
CA TYR A 83 13.56 14.76 27.69
C TYR A 83 14.25 13.47 28.11
N TRP A 84 15.33 13.06 27.43
CA TRP A 84 16.06 11.85 27.79
C TRP A 84 16.62 11.90 29.21
N LYS A 85 17.14 13.06 29.64
CA LYS A 85 17.56 13.28 31.03
C LYS A 85 16.40 13.09 32.01
N SER A 86 15.22 13.59 31.69
CA SER A 86 14.03 13.39 32.53
C SER A 86 13.59 11.93 32.56
N VAL A 87 13.65 11.22 31.43
CA VAL A 87 13.34 9.78 31.36
C VAL A 87 14.30 8.97 32.23
N GLU A 88 15.61 9.24 32.16
CA GLU A 88 16.62 8.58 32.99
C GLU A 88 16.41 8.83 34.48
N GLN A 89 15.94 10.02 34.86
CA GLN A 89 15.63 10.35 36.25
C GLN A 89 14.39 9.63 36.78
N GLU A 90 13.37 9.43 35.94
CA GLU A 90 12.12 8.78 36.35
C GLU A 90 12.19 7.25 36.25
N LEU A 91 13.03 6.70 35.38
CA LEU A 91 13.20 5.26 35.13
C LEU A 91 13.32 4.41 36.41
N PRO A 92 14.16 4.76 37.40
CA PRO A 92 14.28 3.97 38.64
C PRO A 92 12.98 3.92 39.45
N LYS A 93 12.19 5.00 39.46
CA LYS A 93 10.91 5.06 40.17
C LYS A 93 9.89 4.14 39.50
N TRP A 94 9.87 4.13 38.17
CA TRP A 94 9.05 3.22 37.38
C TRP A 94 9.45 1.77 37.56
N GLU A 95 10.75 1.46 37.59
CA GLU A 95 11.25 0.11 37.85
C GLU A 95 10.77 -0.41 39.21
N GLN A 96 10.94 0.37 40.27
CA GLN A 96 10.47 -0.01 41.61
C GLN A 96 8.95 -0.23 41.66
N PHE A 97 8.19 0.60 40.95
CA PHE A 97 6.73 0.48 40.89
C PHE A 97 6.29 -0.77 40.12
N LEU A 98 6.90 -1.04 38.96
CA LEU A 98 6.60 -2.21 38.14
C LEU A 98 6.97 -3.52 38.86
N LEU A 99 7.99 -3.49 39.73
CA LEU A 99 8.35 -4.61 40.60
C LEU A 99 7.47 -4.71 41.86
N GLY A 100 6.50 -3.82 42.04
CA GLY A 100 5.59 -3.79 43.20
C GLY A 100 6.25 -3.35 44.51
N LYS A 101 7.45 -2.75 44.44
CA LYS A 101 8.24 -2.31 45.60
C LYS A 101 7.95 -0.87 46.01
N SER A 102 7.28 -0.08 45.16
CA SER A 102 6.89 1.31 45.44
C SER A 102 5.47 1.60 44.96
N GLN A 103 4.91 2.74 45.41
CA GLN A 103 3.63 3.25 44.92
C GLN A 103 3.79 3.91 43.55
N SER A 104 2.66 4.10 42.83
CA SER A 104 2.66 4.68 41.48
C SER A 104 3.36 6.05 41.47
N PRO A 105 4.42 6.25 40.67
CA PRO A 105 5.18 7.49 40.64
C PRO A 105 4.36 8.68 40.14
N LEU A 106 3.25 8.43 39.44
CA LEU A 106 2.36 9.47 38.91
C LEU A 106 1.24 9.90 39.88
N GLY A 107 1.25 9.47 41.14
CA GLY A 107 0.17 9.82 42.08
C GLY A 107 -1.20 9.28 41.67
N MET A 108 -1.26 8.32 40.73
CA MET A 108 -2.48 7.55 40.45
C MET A 108 -2.77 6.66 41.66
N ASN A 109 -3.51 7.21 42.61
CA ASN A 109 -4.16 6.43 43.66
C ASN A 109 -5.08 5.40 42.98
N ARG A 110 -4.63 4.14 42.92
CA ARG A 110 -5.49 2.98 42.63
C ARG A 110 -6.41 2.74 43.83
N ASN A 111 -7.33 3.67 44.09
CA ASN A 111 -8.44 3.39 44.98
C ASN A 111 -9.40 2.44 44.25
N GLN A 112 -9.18 1.15 44.51
CA GLN A 112 -10.13 0.04 44.53
C GLN A 112 -11.33 0.13 43.57
N GLN A 113 -11.28 -0.61 42.47
CA GLN A 113 -12.50 -1.18 41.89
C GLN A 113 -12.44 -2.70 42.08
N LYS A 114 -13.05 -3.17 43.18
CA LYS A 114 -13.48 -4.57 43.30
C LYS A 114 -14.61 -4.79 42.27
N PRO A 115 -14.63 -5.90 41.53
CA PRO A 115 -15.68 -6.16 40.56
C PRO A 115 -16.90 -6.72 41.29
N LYS A 116 -17.98 -5.94 41.43
CA LYS A 116 -19.33 -6.48 41.67
C LYS A 116 -20.39 -5.53 41.12
N GLY A 117 -21.28 -6.10 40.29
CA GLY A 117 -22.62 -5.58 40.07
C GLY A 117 -22.83 -4.97 38.69
N SER A 118 -23.46 -5.75 37.82
CA SER A 118 -23.98 -5.35 36.52
C SER A 118 -24.78 -4.06 36.60
N GLN A 119 -24.35 -3.02 35.90
CA GLN A 119 -25.26 -2.01 35.36
C GLN A 119 -24.92 -1.80 33.89
N THR A 120 -25.91 -2.15 33.09
CA THR A 120 -25.99 -2.06 31.65
C THR A 120 -25.53 -0.69 31.17
N LEU A 121 -24.40 -0.66 30.44
CA LEU A 121 -23.99 0.50 29.67
C LEU A 121 -25.03 0.76 28.59
N GLN A 122 -25.84 1.81 28.78
CA GLN A 122 -26.55 2.43 27.68
C GLN A 122 -25.50 2.93 26.69
N THR A 123 -25.57 2.43 25.46
CA THR A 123 -24.68 2.82 24.36
C THR A 123 -25.01 4.25 23.91
N PRO A 124 -24.05 5.19 23.86
CA PRO A 124 -24.26 6.44 23.16
C PRO A 124 -24.39 6.18 21.65
N LYS A 125 -25.40 6.82 21.04
CA LYS A 125 -25.69 6.85 19.60
C LYS A 125 -24.39 7.05 18.81
N ARG A 126 -24.06 6.09 17.94
CA ARG A 126 -23.01 6.26 16.93
C ARG A 126 -23.52 7.22 15.87
N GLU A 127 -22.96 8.42 15.85
CA GLU A 127 -23.11 9.38 14.77
C GLU A 127 -22.24 8.90 13.59
N ASN A 128 -22.90 8.72 12.44
CA ASN A 128 -22.33 8.10 11.25
C ASN A 128 -21.38 9.07 10.53
N HIS A 129 -20.08 8.93 10.76
CA HIS A 129 -19.05 9.52 9.90
C HIS A 129 -17.99 8.48 9.54
N LEU A 130 -18.42 7.41 8.88
CA LEU A 130 -17.48 6.53 8.17
C LEU A 130 -17.45 6.98 6.70
N PRO A 131 -16.26 7.06 6.07
CA PRO A 131 -16.17 7.26 4.63
C PRO A 131 -16.82 6.07 3.91
N PRO A 132 -17.38 6.26 2.70
CA PRO A 132 -18.09 5.22 1.98
C PRO A 132 -17.16 4.02 1.74
N SER A 133 -17.51 2.89 2.35
CA SER A 133 -16.86 1.60 2.09
C SER A 133 -17.28 1.14 0.70
N GLY A 134 -16.39 1.30 -0.27
CA GLY A 134 -16.62 0.98 -1.69
C GLY A 134 -16.59 -0.52 -2.01
N TYR A 135 -17.19 -1.36 -1.18
CA TYR A 135 -17.37 -2.79 -1.48
C TYR A 135 -18.83 -3.19 -1.27
N SER A 136 -19.64 -3.02 -2.31
CA SER A 136 -20.92 -3.73 -2.46
C SER A 136 -20.72 -4.93 -3.37
N SER A 137 -20.60 -6.12 -2.77
CA SER A 137 -20.75 -7.39 -3.46
C SER A 137 -22.25 -7.69 -3.64
N SER A 138 -22.80 -7.38 -4.81
CA SER A 138 -23.97 -8.02 -5.47
C SER A 138 -24.20 -7.17 -6.73
N THR A 139 -24.40 -7.64 -7.96
CA THR A 139 -25.21 -8.75 -8.45
C THR A 139 -24.80 -8.92 -9.92
N PHE A 140 -24.47 -10.13 -10.37
CA PHE A 140 -24.47 -10.43 -11.82
C PHE A 140 -25.77 -11.16 -12.14
N PRO A 141 -26.59 -10.69 -13.10
CA PRO A 141 -27.69 -11.48 -13.61
C PRO A 141 -27.15 -12.56 -14.56
N ARG A 142 -27.83 -13.71 -14.54
CA ARG A 142 -27.57 -14.88 -15.36
C ARG A 142 -28.22 -14.75 -16.73
#